data_AF-A0A7Z0VSV1-F1
#
_entry.id   AF-A0A7Z0VSV1-F1
#
_cell.length_a   1.000
_cell.length_b   1.000
_cell.length_c   1.000
_cell.angle_alpha   90.00
_cell.angle_beta   90.00
_cell.angle_gamma   90.00
#
_symmetry.space_group_name_H-M   'P 1'
#
loop_
_entity.id
_entity.type
_entity.pdbx_description
1 polymer ?
#
loop_
_entity_poly.entity_id
_entity_poly.type
_entity_poly.pdbx_seq_one_letter_code
_entity_poly.pdbx_strand_id
1 'polypeptide(L)'
;MVFEGFKLVAGRSIRKYTSETDVAAAAEAAGYRDIWDRKLITLTAMERLMGKPAFNEILGDLVTKPAGKPTLVLASDKRPALDLVSAATDFQPNK
;
A
#
# COMPACT_ATOMS: atom_id res chain seq x y z
N MET A 1 -25.16 -11.12 11.67
CA MET A 1 -25.68 -9.93 12.36
C MET A 1 -25.40 -8.73 11.48
N VAL A 2 -26.44 -8.17 10.86
CA VAL A 2 -26.37 -6.93 10.08
C VAL A 2 -26.59 -5.80 11.10
N PHE A 3 -25.62 -4.90 11.26
CA PHE A 3 -25.85 -3.67 12.02
C PHE A 3 -26.67 -2.73 11.13
N GLU A 4 -27.92 -2.46 11.51
CA GLU A 4 -28.81 -1.58 10.75
C GLU A 4 -28.18 -0.19 10.60
N GLY A 5 -28.11 0.30 9.36
CA GLY A 5 -27.58 1.62 9.04
C GLY A 5 -26.08 1.70 8.73
N PHE A 6 -25.33 0.60 8.78
CA PHE A 6 -23.90 0.58 8.48
C PHE A 6 -23.53 -0.42 7.38
N LYS A 7 -22.45 -0.13 6.67
CA LYS A 7 -21.82 -1.02 5.68
C LYS A 7 -20.31 -1.05 5.87
N LEU A 8 -19.69 -2.14 5.46
CA LEU A 8 -18.24 -2.26 5.43
C LEU A 8 -17.72 -1.79 4.08
N VAL A 9 -16.70 -0.94 4.08
CA VAL A 9 -16.05 -0.45 2.86
C VAL A 9 -14.55 -0.67 2.93
N ALA A 10 -13.90 -0.72 1.77
CA ALA A 10 -12.45 -0.68 1.70
C ALA A 10 -11.96 0.66 2.29
N GLY A 11 -11.13 0.58 3.32
CA GLY A 11 -10.46 1.74 3.88
C GLY A 11 -9.43 2.33 2.91
N ARG A 12 -8.71 3.36 3.36
CA ARG A 12 -7.65 3.96 2.55
C ARG A 12 -6.52 2.95 2.35
N SER A 13 -6.23 2.64 1.09
CA SER A 13 -5.02 1.93 0.71
C SER A 13 -3.82 2.90 0.74
N ILE A 14 -2.75 2.50 1.41
CA ILE A 14 -1.49 3.26 1.50
C ILE A 14 -0.42 2.46 0.78
N ARG A 15 0.16 3.05 -0.26
CA ARG A 15 1.29 2.44 -1.00
C ARG A 15 2.48 2.26 -0.07
N LYS A 16 3.16 1.13 -0.19
CA LYS A 16 4.35 0.80 0.59
C LYS A 16 5.38 0.10 -0.29
N TYR A 17 6.65 0.15 0.12
CA TYR A 17 7.67 -0.69 -0.50
C TYR A 17 7.41 -2.16 -0.20
N THR A 18 7.67 -3.00 -1.19
CA THR A 18 7.60 -4.45 -1.05
C THR A 18 8.71 -4.97 -0.15
N SER A 19 9.93 -4.45 -0.33
CA SER A 19 11.14 -4.85 0.38
C SER A 19 12.07 -3.63 0.47
N GLU A 20 12.46 -3.24 1.68
CA GLU A 20 13.34 -2.07 1.87
C GLU A 20 14.76 -2.34 1.33
N THR A 21 15.24 -3.59 1.41
CA THR A 21 16.56 -3.98 0.91
C THR A 21 16.64 -3.91 -0.60
N ASP A 22 15.62 -4.41 -1.30
CA ASP A 22 15.60 -4.45 -2.77
C ASP A 22 15.44 -3.05 -3.35
N VAL A 23 14.64 -2.20 -2.68
CA VAL A 23 14.49 -0.79 -3.04
C VAL A 23 15.79 -0.03 -2.86
N ALA A 24 16.49 -0.26 -1.74
CA ALA A 24 17.77 0.38 -1.50
C ALA A 24 18.81 -0.06 -2.54
N ALA A 25 18.90 -1.36 -2.82
CA ALA A 25 19.82 -1.88 -3.84
C ALA A 25 19.53 -1.31 -5.24
N ALA A 26 18.26 -1.26 -5.65
CA ALA A 26 17.87 -0.70 -6.94
C ALA A 26 18.17 0.81 -7.03
N ALA A 27 17.90 1.56 -5.96
CA ALA A 27 18.17 2.99 -5.90
C ALA A 27 19.68 3.30 -5.92
N GLU A 28 20.48 2.55 -5.17
CA GLU A 28 21.94 2.70 -5.13
C GLU A 28 22.57 2.30 -6.47
N ALA A 29 22.09 1.24 -7.11
CA ALA A 29 22.53 0.84 -8.45
C ALA A 29 22.22 1.91 -9.51
N ALA A 30 21.13 2.67 -9.33
CA ALA A 30 20.77 3.81 -10.15
C ALA A 30 21.54 5.10 -9.78
N GLY A 31 22.41 5.08 -8.76
CA GLY A 31 23.28 6.18 -8.37
C GLY A 31 22.72 7.09 -7.27
N TYR A 32 21.58 6.76 -6.66
CA TYR A 32 20.99 7.53 -5.57
C TYR A 32 21.57 7.11 -4.22
N ARG A 33 22.16 8.08 -3.49
CA ARG A 33 22.78 7.84 -2.17
C ARG A 33 22.01 8.47 -1.01
N ASP A 34 21.23 9.51 -1.27
CA ASP A 34 20.46 10.25 -0.25
C ASP A 34 19.08 9.59 0.03
N ILE A 35 19.05 8.26 0.09
CA ILE A 35 17.81 7.47 0.23
C ILE A 35 17.49 7.08 1.68
N TRP A 36 18.34 7.48 2.62
CA TRP A 36 18.25 7.15 4.04
C TRP A 36 18.20 8.42 4.89
N ASP A 37 17.19 8.51 5.77
CA ASP A 37 17.18 9.43 6.92
C ASP A 37 17.56 8.63 8.19
N ARG A 38 16.60 8.43 9.10
CA ARG A 38 16.69 7.43 10.19
C ARG A 38 16.34 6.01 9.74
N LYS A 39 15.67 5.92 8.59
CA LYS A 39 15.22 4.73 7.87
C LYS A 39 15.07 5.09 6.41
N LEU A 40 14.74 4.12 5.56
CA LEU A 40 14.51 4.36 4.13
C LEU A 40 13.47 5.47 3.97
N ILE A 41 13.76 6.45 3.12
CA ILE A 41 12.87 7.58 2.91
C ILE A 41 11.51 7.12 2.37
N THR A 42 10.46 7.89 2.64
CA THR A 42 9.10 7.54 2.19
C THR A 42 8.98 7.56 0.66
N LEU A 43 7.98 6.86 0.10
CA LEU A 43 7.70 6.88 -1.34
C LEU A 43 7.62 8.29 -1.92
N THR A 44 6.95 9.22 -1.23
CA THR A 44 6.83 10.61 -1.69
C THR A 44 8.18 11.32 -1.73
N ALA A 45 9.04 11.07 -0.74
CA ALA A 45 10.38 11.64 -0.70
C ALA A 45 11.27 11.04 -1.79
N MET A 46 11.19 9.73 -2.00
CA MET A 46 11.91 9.02 -3.06
C MET A 46 11.46 9.47 -4.46
N GLU A 47 10.15 9.60 -4.69
CA GLU A 47 9.59 10.11 -5.94
C GLU A 47 10.03 11.56 -6.21
N ARG A 48 10.20 12.38 -5.16
CA ARG A 48 10.76 13.73 -5.28
C ARG A 48 12.27 13.72 -5.58
N LEU A 49 13.01 12.78 -4.99
CA LEU A 49 14.45 12.64 -5.15
C LEU A 49 14.82 12.15 -6.57
N MET A 50 14.10 11.15 -7.06
CA MET A 50 14.33 10.54 -8.37
C MET A 50 13.62 11.27 -9.51
N GLY A 51 12.47 11.88 -9.21
CA GLY A 51 11.49 12.30 -10.20
C GLY A 51 10.56 11.16 -10.60
N LYS A 52 9.33 11.52 -11.01
CA LYS A 52 8.27 10.57 -11.43
C LYS A 52 8.70 9.51 -12.45
N PRO A 53 9.36 9.85 -13.58
CA PRO A 53 9.71 8.85 -14.59
C PRO A 53 10.71 7.83 -14.05
N ALA A 54 11.82 8.28 -13.47
CA ALA A 54 12.85 7.41 -12.91
C ALA A 54 12.32 6.57 -11.74
N PHE A 55 11.47 7.13 -10.87
CA PHE A 55 10.85 6.37 -9.79
C PHE A 55 10.01 5.20 -10.31
N ASN A 56 9.17 5.43 -11.32
CA ASN A 56 8.34 4.38 -11.88
C ASN A 56 9.16 3.31 -12.62
N GLU A 57 10.23 3.73 -13.31
CA GLU A 57 11.12 2.81 -14.05
C GLU A 57 11.95 1.94 -13.11
N ILE A 58 12.51 2.51 -12.04
CA ILE A 58 13.46 1.82 -11.16
C ILE A 58 12.74 1.08 -10.03
N LEU A 59 11.71 1.70 -9.44
CA LEU A 59 11.06 1.21 -8.21
C LEU A 59 9.58 0.84 -8.40
N GLY A 60 9.02 0.98 -9.60
CA GLY A 60 7.60 0.72 -9.85
C GLY A 60 7.16 -0.68 -9.40
N ASP A 61 7.96 -1.69 -9.72
CA ASP A 61 7.69 -3.09 -9.37
C ASP A 61 7.96 -3.41 -7.89
N LEU A 62 8.66 -2.52 -7.19
CA LEU A 62 8.95 -2.63 -5.76
C LEU A 62 7.96 -1.84 -4.88
N VAL A 63 6.86 -1.36 -5.46
CA VAL A 63 5.79 -0.65 -4.76
C VAL A 63 4.50 -1.45 -4.81
N THR A 64 3.96 -1.78 -3.64
CA THR A 64 2.65 -2.44 -3.53
C THR A 64 1.59 -1.47 -3.03
N LYS A 65 0.38 -1.63 -3.56
CA LYS A 65 -0.83 -0.96 -3.08
C LYS A 65 -1.70 -1.98 -2.32
N PRO A 66 -1.41 -2.27 -1.05
CA PRO A 66 -2.17 -3.26 -0.29
C PRO A 66 -3.64 -2.84 -0.17
N ALA A 67 -4.54 -3.81 -0.10
CA ALA A 67 -5.95 -3.54 0.13
C ALA A 67 -6.12 -2.71 1.42
N GLY A 68 -6.97 -1.69 1.36
CA GLY A 68 -7.26 -0.86 2.53
C GLY A 68 -7.99 -1.68 3.58
N LYS A 69 -7.67 -1.46 4.86
CA LYS A 69 -8.32 -2.17 5.97
C LYS A 69 -9.85 -1.99 5.90
N PRO A 70 -10.64 -3.03 6.13
CA PRO A 70 -12.09 -2.90 6.16
C PRO A 70 -12.51 -1.88 7.23
N THR A 71 -13.38 -0.95 6.86
CA THR A 71 -13.83 0.14 7.73
C THR A 71 -15.35 0.18 7.77
N LEU A 72 -15.93 0.27 8.97
CA LEU A 72 -17.37 0.40 9.15
C LEU A 72 -17.78 1.85 8.90
N VAL A 73 -18.71 2.06 7.99
CA VAL A 73 -19.24 3.38 7.63
C VAL A 73 -20.76 3.35 7.58
N LEU A 74 -21.40 4.52 7.63
CA LEU A 74 -22.85 4.61 7.46
C LEU A 74 -23.26 4.13 6.05
N ALA A 75 -24.46 3.57 5.95
CA ALA A 75 -25.02 3.11 4.68
C ALA A 75 -25.08 4.23 3.62
N SER A 76 -25.16 5.49 4.03
CA SER A 76 -25.14 6.69 3.18
C SER A 76 -23.77 7.04 2.57
N ASP A 77 -22.67 6.40 3.01
CA ASP A 77 -21.35 6.59 2.38
C ASP A 77 -21.42 6.19 0.90
N LYS A 78 -20.80 6.96 0.00
CA LYS A 78 -20.91 6.71 -1.44
C LYS A 78 -20.05 5.54 -1.92
N ARG A 79 -19.09 5.08 -1.13
CA ARG A 79 -18.16 4.01 -1.53
C ARG A 79 -18.90 2.67 -1.64
N PRO A 80 -18.49 1.82 -2.60
CA PRO A 80 -19.06 0.48 -2.72
C PRO A 80 -18.77 -0.31 -1.44
N ALA A 81 -19.74 -1.13 -1.04
CA ALA A 81 -19.52 -2.08 0.04
C ALA A 81 -18.43 -3.09 -0.37
N LEU A 82 -17.66 -3.56 0.60
CA LEU A 82 -16.71 -4.65 0.35
C LEU A 82 -17.49 -5.92 0.04
N ASP A 83 -17.08 -6.66 -0.99
CA ASP A 83 -17.60 -8.02 -1.21
C ASP A 83 -17.19 -8.89 -0.02
N LEU A 84 -18.18 -9.42 0.69
CA LEU A 84 -17.98 -10.26 1.87
C LEU A 84 -17.51 -11.63 1.40
N VAL A 85 -16.20 -11.80 1.21
CA VAL A 85 -15.60 -13.13 1.07
C VAL A 85 -15.66 -13.81 2.44
N SER A 86 -16.03 -15.09 2.49
CA SER A 86 -16.14 -15.85 3.75
C SER A 86 -14.88 -15.73 4.60
N ALA A 87 -15.04 -15.60 5.93
CA ALA A 87 -13.91 -15.59 6.88
C ALA A 87 -13.02 -16.84 6.74
N ALA A 88 -13.59 -17.98 6.32
CA ALA A 88 -12.82 -19.20 6.04
C ALA A 88 -11.79 -19.04 4.90
N THR A 89 -12.03 -18.11 3.97
CA THR A 89 -11.14 -17.81 2.85
C THR A 89 -10.08 -16.78 3.24
N ASP A 90 -10.42 -15.84 4.14
CA ASP A 90 -9.55 -14.71 4.52
C ASP A 90 -8.50 -15.10 5.57
N PHE A 91 -8.78 -16.13 6.39
CA PHE A 91 -7.84 -16.70 7.37
C PHE A 91 -7.27 -18.03 6.87
N GLN A 92 -6.51 -18.02 5.77
CA GLN A 92 -5.67 -19.17 5.45
C GLN A 92 -4.44 -19.16 6.37
N PRO A 93 -4.14 -20.27 7.08
CA PRO A 93 -2.89 -20.37 7.81
C PRO A 93 -1.76 -20.34 6.78
N ASN A 94 -0.92 -19.29 6.84
CA ASN A 94 0.32 -19.25 6.08
C ASN A 94 1.13 -20.52 6.43
N LYS A 95 1.32 -21.39 5.44
CA LYS A 95 2.13 -22.59 5.56
C LYS A 95 3.59 -22.27 5.25
#